data_AF-A0A957WEC6-F1
#
_entry.id   AF-A0A957WEC6-F1
#
_cell.length_a   1.000
_cell.length_b   1.000
_cell.length_c   1.000
_cell.angle_alpha   90.00
_cell.angle_beta   90.00
_cell.angle_gamma   90.00
#
_symmetry.space_group_name_H-M   'P 1'
#
loop_
_entity.id
_entity.type
_entity.pdbx_description
1 polymer ?
#
loop_
_entity_poly.entity_id
_entity_poly.type
_entity_poly.pdbx_seq_one_letter_code
_entity_poly.pdbx_strand_id
1 'polypeptide(L)'
;IDPTLPQGLKLHSIEPVPIKAPTLQNLLRQADYNVLVETDLSAEALSQRIEALLAADEIIQTRRRRKREEKYDLRPWLYELDLVSLADGDARLHMRLACGQHGNLRPEAVLKALGLGDNWAEIERTRLYFEDDLVGDTTADG
;
A
#
# COMPACT_ATOMS: atom_id res chain seq x y z
N ILE A 1 18.17 6.15 28.08
CA ILE A 1 16.79 5.61 27.93
C ILE A 1 16.92 4.57 26.84
N ASP A 2 16.86 3.29 27.21
CA ASP A 2 16.98 2.13 26.31
C ASP A 2 15.80 2.08 25.33
N PRO A 3 16.01 2.15 24.00
CA PRO A 3 14.95 1.88 23.06
C PRO A 3 14.86 0.37 22.86
N THR A 4 14.03 -0.30 23.67
CA THR A 4 13.64 -1.69 23.43
C THR A 4 12.77 -1.76 22.16
N LEU A 5 13.40 -1.90 20.99
CA LEU A 5 12.70 -2.30 19.77
C LEU A 5 12.34 -3.80 19.88
N PRO A 6 11.10 -4.20 19.55
CA PRO A 6 10.77 -5.61 19.41
C PRO A 6 11.60 -6.25 18.27
N GLN A 7 12.01 -7.51 18.46
CA GLN A 7 12.72 -8.28 17.43
C GLN A 7 11.84 -8.36 16.17
N GLY A 8 12.23 -7.62 15.14
CA GLY A 8 11.51 -7.50 13.86
C GLY A 8 11.65 -6.13 13.21
N LEU A 9 11.86 -5.06 14.00
CA LEU A 9 12.13 -3.72 13.48
C LEU A 9 13.63 -3.49 13.32
N LYS A 10 14.13 -3.49 12.08
CA LYS A 10 15.48 -3.00 11.75
C LYS A 10 15.39 -1.51 11.41
N LEU A 11 15.91 -0.68 12.30
CA LEU A 11 16.04 0.76 12.09
C LEU A 11 17.26 1.02 11.19
N HIS A 12 17.03 1.43 9.94
CA HIS A 12 18.10 1.60 8.94
C HIS A 12 18.84 2.95 9.04
N SER A 13 18.23 4.01 9.58
CA SER A 13 18.92 5.29 9.86
C SER A 13 18.12 6.16 10.85
N ILE A 14 18.82 6.97 11.65
CA ILE A 14 18.26 8.05 12.47
C ILE A 14 19.02 9.32 12.09
N GLU A 15 18.32 10.29 11.51
CA GLU A 15 18.86 11.65 11.36
C GLU A 15 18.14 12.64 12.27
N PRO A 16 18.88 13.54 12.96
CA PRO A 16 18.28 14.57 13.79
C PRO A 16 17.61 15.64 12.94
N VAL A 17 16.28 15.67 12.93
CA VAL A 17 15.50 16.71 12.25
C VAL A 17 15.43 17.96 13.15
N PRO A 18 15.77 19.17 12.65
CA PRO A 18 15.62 20.40 13.42
C PRO A 18 14.16 20.67 13.80
N ILE A 19 13.95 21.20 15.01
CA ILE A 19 12.67 21.35 15.75
C ILE A 19 11.60 22.23 15.04
N LYS A 20 11.85 22.69 13.81
CA LYS A 20 10.92 23.49 12.98
C LYS A 20 10.53 22.82 11.65
N ALA A 21 10.65 21.52 11.52
CA ALA A 21 10.12 20.80 10.36
C ALA A 21 8.61 20.53 10.52
N PRO A 22 7.82 20.52 9.41
CA PRO A 22 6.47 19.98 9.44
C PRO A 22 6.50 18.57 10.04
N THR A 23 5.46 18.21 10.80
CA THR A 23 5.42 16.92 11.51
C THR A 23 5.70 15.77 10.53
N LEU A 24 6.43 14.71 10.95
CA LEU A 24 6.74 13.54 10.11
C LEU A 24 5.49 12.92 9.43
N GLN A 25 4.30 13.09 10.02
CA GLN A 25 3.02 12.70 9.39
C GLN A 25 2.66 13.49 8.13
N ASN A 26 3.11 14.74 8.01
CA ASN A 26 2.83 15.61 6.88
C ASN A 26 3.65 15.27 5.64
N LEU A 27 4.82 14.64 5.85
CA LEU A 27 5.74 14.26 4.79
C LEU A 27 5.44 12.88 4.21
N LEU A 28 4.70 12.01 4.90
CA LEU A 28 4.39 10.68 4.38
C LEU A 28 3.52 10.79 3.12
N ARG A 29 3.94 10.12 2.05
CA ARG A 29 3.29 10.14 0.74
C ARG A 29 2.83 8.76 0.29
N GLN A 30 3.69 7.76 0.42
CA GLN A 30 3.44 6.42 -0.10
C GLN A 30 3.98 5.36 0.86
N ALA A 31 3.50 4.13 0.72
CA ALA A 31 4.01 2.99 1.45
C ALA A 31 3.93 1.73 0.60
N ASP A 32 4.96 0.89 0.70
CA ASP A 32 4.95 -0.46 0.13
C ASP A 32 4.41 -1.45 1.15
N TYR A 33 3.64 -2.41 0.65
CA TYR A 33 3.09 -3.50 1.42
C TYR A 33 3.35 -4.83 0.73
N ASN A 34 3.69 -5.83 1.54
CA ASN A 34 3.59 -7.23 1.17
C ASN A 34 2.33 -7.79 1.80
N VAL A 35 1.51 -8.47 1.00
CA VAL A 35 0.26 -9.07 1.45
C VAL A 35 0.25 -10.54 1.09
N LEU A 36 0.07 -11.38 2.10
CA LEU A 36 -0.27 -12.79 1.92
C LEU A 36 -1.79 -12.91 2.02
N VAL A 37 -2.44 -13.49 1.03
CA VAL A 37 -3.90 -13.65 1.03
C VAL A 37 -4.28 -15.04 0.52
N GLU A 38 -5.14 -15.73 1.25
CA GLU A 38 -5.72 -17.00 0.81
C GLU A 38 -6.61 -16.77 -0.41
N THR A 39 -6.57 -17.66 -1.39
CA THR A 39 -7.38 -17.57 -2.60
C THR A 39 -7.52 -18.92 -3.31
N ASP A 40 -8.72 -19.18 -3.81
CA ASP A 40 -9.00 -20.32 -4.70
C ASP A 40 -8.72 -19.99 -6.18
N LEU A 41 -8.29 -18.77 -6.49
CA LEU A 41 -7.99 -18.35 -7.85
C LEU A 41 -6.66 -18.92 -8.32
N SER A 42 -6.57 -19.25 -9.62
CA SER A 42 -5.29 -19.54 -10.25
C SER A 42 -4.45 -18.27 -10.39
N ALA A 43 -3.13 -18.45 -10.57
CA ALA A 43 -2.21 -17.34 -10.79
C ALA A 43 -2.62 -16.51 -12.02
N GLU A 44 -3.05 -17.16 -13.10
CA GLU A 44 -3.49 -16.49 -14.32
C GLU A 44 -4.76 -15.66 -14.09
N ALA A 45 -5.75 -16.22 -13.38
CA ALA A 45 -6.98 -15.51 -13.08
C ALA A 45 -6.73 -14.29 -12.18
N LEU A 46 -5.81 -14.41 -11.23
CA LEU A 46 -5.45 -13.31 -10.35
C LEU A 46 -4.65 -12.24 -11.09
N SER A 47 -3.67 -12.62 -11.92
CA SER A 47 -2.92 -11.68 -12.77
C SER A 47 -3.84 -10.90 -13.70
N GLN A 48 -4.82 -11.56 -14.34
CA GLN A 48 -5.81 -10.88 -15.18
C GLN A 48 -6.64 -9.85 -14.41
N ARG A 49 -7.01 -10.16 -13.16
CA ARG A 49 -7.73 -9.20 -12.30
C ARG A 49 -6.87 -8.01 -11.95
N ILE A 50 -5.59 -8.22 -11.65
CA ILE A 50 -4.62 -7.16 -11.37
C ILE A 50 -4.46 -6.26 -12.61
N GLU A 51 -4.22 -6.85 -13.78
CA GLU A 51 -4.08 -6.12 -15.04
C GLU A 51 -5.33 -5.30 -15.36
N ALA A 52 -6.52 -5.89 -15.26
CA ALA A 52 -7.79 -5.20 -15.49
C ALA A 52 -8.00 -4.05 -14.50
N LEU A 53 -7.61 -4.23 -13.24
CA LEU A 53 -7.73 -3.21 -12.21
C LEU A 53 -6.76 -2.04 -12.43
N LEU A 54 -5.52 -2.31 -12.85
CA LEU A 54 -4.52 -1.28 -13.17
C LEU A 54 -4.84 -0.52 -14.47
N ALA A 55 -5.47 -1.19 -15.43
CA ALA A 55 -5.90 -0.62 -16.70
C ALA A 55 -7.20 0.21 -16.59
N ALA A 56 -7.94 0.09 -15.49
CA ALA A 56 -9.16 0.85 -15.28
C ALA A 56 -8.88 2.34 -15.04
N ASP A 57 -9.65 3.21 -15.70
CA ASP A 57 -9.61 4.67 -15.47
C ASP A 57 -10.14 5.05 -14.08
N GLU A 58 -11.10 4.27 -13.57
CA GLU A 58 -11.71 4.46 -12.24
C GLU A 58 -11.90 3.10 -11.54
N ILE A 59 -11.57 3.05 -10.24
CA ILE A 59 -11.75 1.88 -9.38
C ILE A 59 -12.66 2.29 -8.23
N ILE A 60 -13.97 2.24 -8.46
CA ILE A 60 -14.97 2.74 -7.50
C ILE A 60 -15.25 1.70 -6.40
N GLN A 61 -14.91 2.05 -5.17
CA GLN A 61 -15.27 1.28 -3.97
C GLN A 61 -16.33 1.99 -3.13
N THR A 62 -17.01 1.19 -2.31
CA THR A 62 -17.97 1.70 -1.32
C THR A 62 -17.50 1.43 0.10
N ARG A 63 -17.50 2.46 0.94
CA ARG A 63 -17.28 2.37 2.39
C ARG A 63 -18.49 2.88 3.15
N ARG A 64 -18.76 2.28 4.31
CA ARG A 64 -19.84 2.72 5.19
C ARG A 64 -19.30 3.73 6.21
N ARG A 65 -19.78 4.98 6.13
CA ARG A 65 -19.55 6.00 7.18
C ARG A 65 -20.86 6.26 7.91
N ARG A 66 -20.92 5.83 9.18
CA ARG A 66 -22.12 5.92 10.03
C ARG A 66 -23.35 5.28 9.36
N LYS A 67 -24.28 6.09 8.86
CA LYS A 67 -25.54 5.67 8.21
C LYS A 67 -25.55 5.89 6.68
N ARG A 68 -24.43 6.26 6.07
CA ARG A 68 -24.35 6.49 4.62
C ARG A 68 -23.26 5.63 3.99
N GLU A 69 -23.56 5.16 2.80
CA GLU A 69 -22.59 4.59 1.88
C GLU A 69 -21.93 5.74 1.12
N GLU A 70 -20.61 5.73 1.10
CA GLU A 70 -19.81 6.70 0.36
C GLU A 70 -19.00 5.94 -0.69
N LYS A 71 -19.17 6.35 -1.95
CA LYS A 71 -18.36 5.87 -3.07
C LYS A 71 -17.10 6.71 -3.18
N TYR A 72 -15.99 6.07 -3.48
CA TYR A 72 -14.71 6.73 -3.68
C TYR A 72 -13.87 5.95 -4.67
N ASP A 73 -13.04 6.65 -5.43
CA ASP A 73 -12.13 6.06 -6.41
C ASP A 73 -10.79 5.71 -5.75
N LEU A 74 -10.30 4.47 -5.95
CA LEU A 74 -8.98 4.05 -5.49
C LEU A 74 -7.86 4.43 -6.45
N ARG A 75 -8.17 4.63 -7.74
CA ARG A 75 -7.18 4.76 -8.81
C ARG A 75 -6.11 5.81 -8.56
N PRO A 76 -6.42 7.01 -8.00
CA PRO A 76 -5.42 8.04 -7.72
C PRO A 76 -4.42 7.66 -6.61
N TRP A 77 -4.71 6.61 -5.83
CA TRP A 77 -3.96 6.22 -4.64
C TRP A 77 -3.29 4.85 -4.77
N LEU A 78 -3.50 4.15 -5.88
CA LEU A 78 -2.86 2.86 -6.20
C LEU A 78 -1.74 3.11 -7.22
N TYR A 79 -0.49 3.00 -6.77
CA TYR A 79 0.68 3.27 -7.60
C TYR A 79 1.25 2.00 -8.24
N GLU A 80 1.36 0.93 -7.46
CA GLU A 80 1.85 -0.38 -7.92
C GLU A 80 1.01 -1.50 -7.32
N LEU A 81 0.85 -2.59 -8.07
CA LEU A 81 0.18 -3.82 -7.64
C LEU A 81 0.69 -4.99 -8.48
N ASP A 82 1.33 -5.95 -7.84
CA ASP A 82 1.95 -7.09 -8.52
C ASP A 82 1.65 -8.39 -7.78
N LEU A 83 1.44 -9.46 -8.55
CA LEU A 83 1.46 -10.83 -8.03
C LEU A 83 2.91 -11.31 -7.98
N VAL A 84 3.45 -11.48 -6.78
CA VAL A 84 4.83 -11.93 -6.55
C VAL A 84 4.94 -13.45 -6.69
N SER A 85 3.99 -14.17 -6.10
CA SER A 85 3.92 -15.64 -6.20
C SER A 85 2.55 -16.14 -5.80
N LEU A 86 2.17 -17.31 -6.29
CA LEU A 86 1.01 -18.06 -5.78
C LEU A 86 1.42 -19.52 -5.57
N ALA A 87 1.23 -20.03 -4.36
CA ALA A 87 1.53 -21.42 -4.02
C ALA A 87 0.57 -21.91 -2.93
N ASP A 88 0.11 -23.15 -3.03
CA ASP A 88 -0.70 -23.83 -2.00
C ASP A 88 -1.96 -23.06 -1.55
N GLY A 89 -2.57 -22.28 -2.45
CA GLY A 89 -3.75 -21.45 -2.15
C GLY A 89 -3.44 -20.09 -1.55
N ASP A 90 -2.16 -19.75 -1.38
CA ASP A 90 -1.71 -18.44 -0.87
C ASP A 90 -1.09 -17.60 -1.98
N ALA A 91 -1.64 -16.40 -2.19
CA ALA A 91 -1.09 -15.39 -3.07
C ALA A 91 -0.28 -14.36 -2.29
N ARG A 92 0.93 -14.07 -2.77
CA ARG A 92 1.76 -12.96 -2.29
C ARG A 92 1.65 -11.80 -3.25
N LEU A 93 1.18 -10.67 -2.75
CA LEU A 93 1.02 -9.43 -3.49
C LEU A 93 2.00 -8.39 -2.97
N HIS A 94 2.60 -7.65 -3.90
CA HIS A 94 3.28 -6.39 -3.60
C HIS A 94 2.36 -5.24 -4.01
N MET A 95 2.28 -4.19 -3.21
CA MET A 95 1.52 -2.99 -3.57
C MET A 95 2.13 -1.72 -3.01
N ARG A 96 2.18 -0.66 -3.82
CA ARG A 96 2.53 0.69 -3.39
C ARG A 96 1.29 1.57 -3.38
N LEU A 97 0.96 2.11 -2.20
CA LEU A 97 -0.28 2.84 -1.94
C LEU A 97 0.00 4.23 -1.39
N ALA A 98 -0.89 5.18 -1.68
CA ALA A 98 -0.86 6.49 -1.03
C ALA A 98 -1.12 6.35 0.47
N CYS A 99 -0.27 7.01 1.26
CA CYS A 99 -0.35 7.03 2.71
C CYS A 99 -0.14 8.46 3.24
N GLY A 100 -0.80 8.82 4.34
CA GLY A 100 -0.71 10.14 4.95
C GLY A 100 -1.84 11.10 4.55
N GLN A 101 -1.55 12.40 4.53
CA GLN A 101 -2.54 13.47 4.29
C GLN A 101 -3.08 13.49 2.84
N HIS A 102 -2.36 12.86 1.92
CA HIS A 102 -2.63 12.91 0.47
C HIS A 102 -3.46 11.73 -0.03
N GLY A 103 -3.75 10.79 0.86
CA GLY A 103 -4.47 9.55 0.58
C GLY A 103 -4.12 8.54 1.65
N ASN A 104 -5.12 7.77 2.11
CA ASN A 104 -4.88 6.64 3.01
C ASN A 104 -5.60 5.44 2.41
N LEU A 105 -5.04 4.96 1.31
CA LEU A 105 -5.51 3.73 0.68
C LEU A 105 -4.95 2.56 1.48
N ARG A 106 -5.87 1.74 1.99
CA ARG A 106 -5.54 0.56 2.77
C ARG A 106 -5.46 -0.67 1.87
N PRO A 107 -4.52 -1.61 2.09
CA PRO A 107 -4.45 -2.86 1.35
C PRO A 107 -5.79 -3.62 1.28
N GLU A 108 -6.59 -3.59 2.35
CA GLU A 108 -7.90 -4.22 2.42
C GLU A 108 -8.89 -3.69 1.36
N ALA A 109 -8.79 -2.41 0.99
CA ALA A 109 -9.63 -1.84 -0.08
C ALA A 109 -9.21 -2.35 -1.47
N VAL A 110 -7.92 -2.60 -1.66
CA VAL A 110 -7.36 -3.20 -2.89
C VAL A 110 -7.75 -4.67 -2.98
N LEU A 111 -7.62 -5.44 -1.89
CA LEU A 111 -8.08 -6.82 -1.82
C LEU A 111 -9.57 -6.94 -2.14
N LYS A 112 -10.40 -6.04 -1.60
CA LYS A 112 -11.82 -5.99 -1.95
C LYS A 112 -12.04 -5.71 -3.44
N ALA A 113 -11.22 -4.87 -4.07
CA ALA A 113 -11.34 -4.56 -5.50
C ALA A 113 -10.91 -5.74 -6.38
N LEU A 114 -9.99 -6.58 -5.89
CA LEU A 114 -9.63 -7.87 -6.50
C LEU A 114 -10.65 -8.98 -6.24
N GLY A 115 -11.68 -8.72 -5.42
CA GLY A 115 -12.67 -9.72 -5.01
C GLY A 115 -12.15 -10.71 -3.96
N LEU A 116 -11.14 -10.30 -3.18
CA LEU A 116 -10.50 -11.07 -2.09
C LEU A 116 -10.73 -10.43 -0.71
N GLY A 117 -11.67 -9.48 -0.61
CA GLY A 117 -11.84 -8.65 0.59
C GLY A 117 -12.36 -9.37 1.83
N ASP A 118 -12.93 -10.56 1.66
CA ASP A 118 -13.46 -11.39 2.74
C ASP A 118 -12.50 -12.55 3.12
N ASN A 119 -11.37 -12.66 2.41
CA ASN A 119 -10.41 -13.74 2.61
C ASN A 119 -9.48 -13.41 3.79
N TRP A 120 -8.94 -14.44 4.43
CA TRP A 120 -7.89 -14.21 5.42
C TRP A 120 -6.65 -13.65 4.71
N ALA A 121 -6.05 -12.63 5.33
CA ALA A 121 -4.86 -11.99 4.80
C ALA A 121 -3.94 -11.53 5.94
N GLU A 122 -2.64 -11.66 5.70
CA GLU A 122 -1.58 -11.03 6.48
C GLU A 122 -1.02 -9.85 5.69
N ILE A 123 -0.91 -8.69 6.34
CA ILE A 123 -0.50 -7.44 5.71
C ILE A 123 0.72 -6.89 6.45
N GLU A 124 1.85 -6.82 5.76
CA GLU A 124 3.09 -6.25 6.26
C GLU A 124 3.42 -4.96 5.49
N ARG A 125 3.61 -3.86 6.22
CA ARG A 125 4.13 -2.62 5.61
C ARG A 125 5.65 -2.64 5.65
N THR A 126 6.26 -2.72 4.49
CA THR A 126 7.71 -2.96 4.35
C THR A 126 8.50 -1.68 4.14
N ARG A 127 7.88 -0.62 3.57
CA ARG A 127 8.55 0.65 3.32
C ARG A 127 7.61 1.85 3.46
N LEU A 128 8.18 2.99 3.86
CA LEU A 128 7.53 4.30 3.87
C LEU A 128 8.31 5.25 2.96
N TYR A 129 7.60 6.05 2.18
CA TYR A 129 8.16 7.10 1.35
C TYR A 129 7.67 8.45 1.84
N PHE A 130 8.62 9.31 2.21
CA PHE A 130 8.37 10.69 2.58
C PHE A 130 8.55 11.61 1.35
N GLU A 131 8.04 12.84 1.43
CA GLU A 131 8.10 13.83 0.35
C GLU A 131 9.53 14.03 -0.18
N ASP A 132 10.53 14.09 0.71
CA ASP A 132 11.94 14.20 0.33
C ASP A 132 12.49 12.97 -0.42
N ASP A 133 12.00 11.76 -0.11
CA ASP A 133 12.42 10.53 -0.80
C ASP A 133 11.98 10.49 -2.28
N LEU A 134 10.89 11.19 -2.61
CA LEU A 134 10.31 11.21 -3.96
C LEU A 134 10.94 12.29 -4.85
N VAL A 135 11.53 13.34 -4.26
CA VAL A 135 12.20 14.42 -4.99
C VAL A 135 13.62 14.00 -5.42
N GLY A 136 14.27 13.12 -4.66
CA GLY A 136 15.63 12.64 -4.92
C GLY A 136 15.81 11.76 -6.18
N ASP A 137 14.74 11.27 -6.78
CA ASP A 137 14.78 10.45 -8.01
C ASP A 137 14.67 11.29 -9.30
N THR A 138 14.44 12.61 -9.17
CA THR A 138 14.35 13.55 -10.30
C THR A 138 15.60 14.43 -10.37
N THR A 139 16.81 13.87 -10.34
CA THR A 139 18.02 14.56 -10.84
C THR A 139 19.07 13.54 -11.25
N ALA A 140 18.87 12.89 -12.39
CA ALA A 140 19.91 12.17 -13.11
C ALA A 140 19.63 12.20 -14.62
N ASP A 141 19.53 13.40 -15.19
CA ASP A 141 19.84 13.61 -16.62
C ASP A 141 20.17 15.10 -16.83
N GLY A 142 21.46 15.35 -17.05
CA GLY A 142 22.07 16.65 -17.29
C GLY A 142 23.50 16.44 -17.74
#